data_AF-A0A2M7XRX2-F1
#
_entry.id   AF-A0A2M7XRX2-F1
#
_cell.length_a   1.000
_cell.length_b   1.000
_cell.length_c   1.000
_cell.angle_alpha   90.00
_cell.angle_beta   90.00
_cell.angle_gamma   90.00
#
_symmetry.space_group_name_H-M   'P 1'
#
loop_
_entity.id
_entity.type
_entity.pdbx_description
1 polymer ?
#
loop_
_entity_poly.entity_id
_entity_poly.type
_entity_poly.pdbx_seq_one_letter_code
_entity_poly.pdbx_strand_id
1 'polypeptide(L)'
;MNDWRVIDLDGDYHHIEASETMVLPTYGFFVLGNNGDFATNGGVNLDYTWSGYNLANTDDEIILHNDLGETVDSVAYLAGWPLMSGRSTSLISSSADNSIAGNWFSASTVFGMGDKGTPGALNENEVGLASENRPVGFQLADPYPNPFNGSIILPVWMGQQTEIEIFNLRGQAVWRTRLTGDSEQSFITWSPQTLAGGLYFARIKSDESLKTFKITYLK
;
A
#
# COMPACT_ATOMS: atom_id res chain seq x y z
N MET A 1 0.28 -8.58 14.65
CA MET A 1 -0.48 -7.57 15.43
C MET A 1 -1.87 -8.07 15.81
N ASN A 2 -2.07 -9.38 15.95
CA ASN A 2 -3.31 -9.86 16.56
C ASN A 2 -3.31 -9.45 18.03
N ASP A 3 -4.48 -9.10 18.56
CA ASP A 3 -4.71 -8.65 19.94
C ASP A 3 -4.08 -7.30 20.31
N TRP A 4 -3.61 -6.53 19.33
CA TRP A 4 -3.19 -5.15 19.52
C TRP A 4 -4.40 -4.23 19.60
N ARG A 5 -4.23 -3.04 20.18
CA ARG A 5 -5.32 -2.05 20.31
C ARG A 5 -4.89 -0.69 19.78
N VAL A 6 -5.84 -0.02 19.12
CA VAL A 6 -5.77 1.42 18.83
C VAL A 6 -6.73 2.12 19.79
N ILE A 7 -6.25 3.13 20.51
CA ILE A 7 -6.95 3.77 21.62
C ILE A 7 -6.77 5.29 21.51
N ASP A 8 -7.77 6.06 21.92
CA ASP A 8 -7.65 7.50 22.21
C ASP A 8 -7.75 7.79 23.73
N LEU A 9 -7.56 9.05 24.13
CA LEU A 9 -7.69 9.43 25.55
C LEU A 9 -9.13 9.76 25.98
N ASP A 10 -10.06 9.87 25.03
CA ASP A 10 -11.48 10.16 25.28
C ASP A 10 -12.31 8.90 25.56
N GLY A 11 -11.71 7.72 25.39
CA GLY A 11 -12.23 6.43 25.84
C GLY A 11 -12.73 5.53 24.71
N ASP A 12 -12.63 5.95 23.46
CA ASP A 12 -12.89 5.06 22.32
C ASP A 12 -11.63 4.22 22.04
N TYR A 13 -11.86 2.94 21.72
CA TYR A 13 -10.78 2.04 21.32
C TYR A 13 -11.29 0.97 20.37
N HIS A 14 -10.35 0.39 19.63
CA HIS A 14 -10.58 -0.79 18.83
C HIS A 14 -9.58 -1.88 19.17
N HIS A 15 -10.09 -3.09 19.44
CA HIS A 15 -9.27 -4.29 19.64
C HIS A 15 -9.15 -5.04 18.31
N ILE A 16 -7.91 -5.21 17.83
CA ILE A 16 -7.63 -5.83 16.53
C ILE A 16 -7.72 -7.34 16.67
N GLU A 17 -8.84 -7.90 16.21
CA GLU A 17 -9.06 -9.33 16.09
C GLU A 17 -9.01 -9.74 14.61
N ALA A 18 -7.89 -10.31 14.18
CA ALA A 18 -7.75 -10.84 12.82
C ALA A 18 -7.98 -12.35 12.81
N SER A 19 -8.78 -12.82 11.85
CA SER A 19 -9.04 -14.25 11.66
C SER A 19 -7.81 -15.04 11.17
N GLU A 20 -6.78 -14.34 10.68
CA GLU A 20 -5.53 -14.89 10.19
C GLU A 20 -4.35 -14.20 10.88
N THR A 21 -3.18 -14.86 10.91
CA THR A 21 -1.98 -14.30 11.54
C THR A 21 -1.53 -13.05 10.79
N MET A 22 -1.74 -11.89 11.42
CA MET A 22 -1.30 -10.61 10.90
C MET A 22 0.20 -10.39 11.17
N VAL A 23 1.02 -10.60 10.14
CA VAL A 23 2.48 -10.39 10.20
C VAL A 23 2.81 -9.08 9.49
N LEU A 24 3.45 -8.16 10.20
CA LEU A 24 4.04 -6.95 9.62
C LEU A 24 5.52 -7.22 9.33
N PRO A 25 5.95 -7.37 8.06
CA PRO A 25 7.36 -7.58 7.74
C PRO A 25 8.16 -6.31 8.05
N THR A 26 9.48 -6.45 8.19
CA THR A 26 10.38 -5.30 8.36
C THR A 26 10.22 -4.34 7.18
N TYR A 27 10.09 -3.04 7.47
CA TYR A 27 9.77 -1.99 6.50
C TYR A 27 8.43 -2.14 5.77
N GLY A 28 7.57 -3.07 6.23
CA GLY A 28 6.22 -3.22 5.74
C GLY A 28 5.29 -2.14 6.28
N PHE A 29 4.17 -1.97 5.61
CA PHE A 29 3.07 -1.10 6.03
C PHE A 29 1.89 -1.96 6.44
N PHE A 30 1.07 -1.41 7.32
CA PHE A 30 -0.20 -1.99 7.68
C PHE A 30 -1.27 -0.90 7.65
N VAL A 31 -2.22 -1.02 6.74
CA VAL A 31 -3.22 0.02 6.47
C VAL A 31 -4.51 -0.33 7.19
N LEU A 32 -4.79 0.42 8.24
CA LEU A 32 -6.05 0.35 8.96
C LEU A 32 -7.01 1.46 8.46
N GLY A 33 -8.31 1.18 8.41
CA GLY A 33 -9.33 2.20 8.10
C GLY A 33 -10.69 1.91 8.70
N ASN A 34 -11.57 2.90 8.76
CA ASN A 34 -12.94 2.77 9.27
C ASN A 34 -13.97 2.32 8.22
N ASN A 35 -13.57 2.24 6.94
CA ASN A 35 -14.43 1.86 5.83
C ASN A 35 -13.76 0.79 4.95
N GLY A 36 -14.23 -0.45 5.07
CA GLY A 36 -13.73 -1.59 4.29
C GLY A 36 -14.24 -1.67 2.85
N ASP A 37 -15.20 -0.84 2.46
CA ASP A 37 -15.69 -0.81 1.08
C ASP A 37 -14.69 -0.06 0.20
N PHE A 38 -13.96 -0.81 -0.63
CA PHE A 38 -12.92 -0.30 -1.52
C PHE A 38 -13.39 0.85 -2.43
N ALA A 39 -14.62 0.76 -2.97
CA ALA A 39 -15.10 1.74 -3.94
C ALA A 39 -15.44 3.08 -3.28
N THR A 40 -16.02 3.04 -2.10
CA THR A 40 -16.37 4.24 -1.33
C THR A 40 -15.21 4.77 -0.50
N ASN A 41 -14.20 3.95 -0.20
CA ASN A 41 -12.95 4.35 0.45
C ASN A 41 -11.86 4.75 -0.57
N GLY A 42 -12.26 5.35 -1.70
CA GLY A 42 -11.34 5.93 -2.68
C GLY A 42 -10.37 4.94 -3.34
N GLY A 43 -10.63 3.64 -3.29
CA GLY A 43 -9.74 2.61 -3.83
C GLY A 43 -8.57 2.25 -2.90
N VAL A 44 -8.66 2.55 -1.60
CA VAL A 44 -7.67 2.10 -0.62
C VAL A 44 -7.86 0.61 -0.35
N ASN A 45 -6.79 -0.17 -0.48
CA ASN A 45 -6.77 -1.55 -0.03
C ASN A 45 -6.38 -1.59 1.45
N LEU A 46 -7.36 -1.78 2.33
CA LEU A 46 -7.12 -1.92 3.76
C LEU A 46 -6.63 -3.33 4.09
N ASP A 47 -5.67 -3.41 4.99
CA ASP A 47 -5.29 -4.68 5.62
C ASP A 47 -6.22 -5.02 6.79
N TYR A 48 -6.87 -4.01 7.39
CA TYR A 48 -7.85 -4.20 8.45
C TYR A 48 -8.88 -3.07 8.49
N THR A 49 -10.15 -3.42 8.72
CA THR A 49 -11.22 -2.44 8.92
C THR A 49 -11.62 -2.41 10.39
N TRP A 50 -11.51 -1.25 11.04
CA TRP A 50 -11.97 -1.08 12.42
C TRP A 50 -13.42 -0.58 12.48
N SER A 51 -14.00 -0.65 13.67
CA SER A 51 -15.29 -0.05 14.00
C SER A 51 -15.32 0.40 15.45
N GLY A 52 -16.17 1.38 15.79
CA GLY A 52 -16.31 1.88 17.16
C GLY A 52 -15.15 2.72 17.70
N TYR A 53 -14.17 3.03 16.84
CA TYR A 53 -13.08 3.98 17.11
C TYR A 53 -13.19 5.14 16.12
N ASN A 54 -13.24 6.36 16.65
CA ASN A 54 -13.42 7.58 15.87
C ASN A 54 -12.13 8.39 15.86
N LEU A 55 -11.91 9.14 14.77
CA LEU A 55 -10.80 10.08 14.66
C LEU A 55 -11.35 11.44 14.24
N ALA A 56 -11.09 12.45 15.05
CA ALA A 56 -11.48 13.82 14.74
C ALA A 56 -10.52 14.48 13.72
N ASN A 57 -11.04 15.32 12.82
CA ASN A 57 -10.18 15.98 11.82
C ASN A 57 -9.46 17.23 12.36
N THR A 58 -9.58 17.54 13.65
CA THR A 58 -9.07 18.79 14.26
C THR A 58 -7.98 18.51 15.28
N ASP A 59 -8.27 17.67 16.27
CA ASP A 59 -7.37 17.27 17.35
C ASP A 59 -7.88 15.95 17.92
N ASP A 60 -6.96 15.02 18.20
CA ASP A 60 -7.24 13.69 18.75
C ASP A 60 -5.93 12.97 19.11
N GLU A 61 -6.07 11.78 19.69
CA GLU A 61 -4.96 10.87 19.99
C GLU A 61 -5.07 9.52 19.26
N ILE A 62 -3.91 9.05 18.81
CA ILE A 62 -3.74 7.70 18.30
C ILE A 62 -2.68 7.03 19.17
N ILE A 63 -3.09 6.05 19.96
CA ILE A 63 -2.21 5.29 20.86
C ILE A 63 -2.27 3.82 20.46
N LEU A 64 -1.10 3.23 20.23
CA LEU A 64 -0.95 1.83 19.83
C LEU A 64 -0.48 1.00 21.02
N HIS A 65 -1.31 0.06 21.47
CA HIS A 65 -0.93 -0.92 22.49
C HIS A 65 -0.66 -2.29 21.87
N ASN A 66 0.39 -2.95 22.34
CA ASN A 66 0.65 -4.36 21.99
C ASN A 66 -0.33 -5.31 22.70
N ASP A 67 -0.18 -6.60 22.43
CA ASP A 67 -0.95 -7.70 23.01
C ASP A 67 -0.78 -7.86 24.54
N LEU A 68 0.26 -7.24 25.11
CA LEU A 68 0.49 -7.16 26.55
C LEU A 68 -0.13 -5.91 27.19
N GLY A 69 -0.71 -5.02 26.38
CA GLY A 69 -1.28 -3.74 26.82
C GLY A 69 -0.25 -2.63 27.04
N GLU A 70 0.99 -2.81 26.57
CA GLU A 70 2.05 -1.80 26.65
C GLU A 70 1.94 -0.83 25.46
N THR A 71 2.15 0.47 25.72
CA THR A 71 2.23 1.47 24.65
C THR A 71 3.47 1.26 23.79
N VAL A 72 3.27 1.00 22.50
CA VAL A 72 4.33 0.86 21.51
C VAL A 72 4.67 2.20 20.88
N ASP A 73 3.64 2.97 20.53
CA ASP A 73 3.76 4.31 19.98
C ASP A 73 2.50 5.13 20.28
N SER A 74 2.61 6.44 20.24
CA SER A 74 1.48 7.36 20.46
C SER A 74 1.72 8.70 19.80
N VAL A 75 0.67 9.29 19.24
CA VAL A 75 0.65 10.69 18.77
C VAL A 75 -0.62 11.38 19.27
N ALA A 76 -0.47 12.62 19.72
CA ALA A 76 -1.58 13.55 19.98
C ALA A 76 -1.47 14.72 19.01
N TYR A 77 -2.38 14.81 18.04
CA TYR A 77 -2.39 15.89 17.05
C TYR A 77 -3.36 17.00 17.44
N LEU A 78 -3.09 18.22 16.98
CA LEU A 78 -3.81 19.42 17.40
C LEU A 78 -4.24 20.27 16.19
N ALA A 79 -5.20 21.17 16.38
CA ALA A 79 -5.76 22.04 15.32
C ALA A 79 -4.73 22.90 14.54
N GLY A 80 -3.53 23.08 15.06
CA GLY A 80 -2.42 23.82 14.42
C GLY A 80 -1.48 22.97 13.57
N TRP A 81 -1.74 21.67 13.46
CA TRP A 81 -0.96 20.74 12.66
C TRP A 81 -1.36 20.84 11.18
N PRO A 82 -0.56 20.31 10.24
CA PRO A 82 -0.87 20.37 8.82
C PRO A 82 -1.98 19.38 8.43
N LEU A 83 -3.13 19.47 9.08
CA LEU A 83 -4.35 18.71 8.81
C LEU A 83 -5.14 19.46 7.74
N MET A 84 -5.38 18.82 6.60
CA MET A 84 -6.06 19.44 5.46
C MET A 84 -7.09 18.48 4.87
N SER A 85 -8.29 18.98 4.62
CA SER A 85 -9.37 18.18 4.00
C SER A 85 -8.90 17.56 2.69
N GLY A 86 -9.17 16.25 2.52
CA GLY A 86 -8.75 15.46 1.37
C GLY A 86 -7.25 15.13 1.32
N ARG A 87 -6.51 15.27 2.43
CA ARG A 87 -5.06 15.00 2.48
C ARG A 87 -4.71 14.24 3.75
N SER A 88 -3.91 13.18 3.62
CA SER A 88 -3.29 12.52 4.77
C SER A 88 -2.16 13.38 5.34
N THR A 89 -1.87 13.18 6.63
CA THR A 89 -0.78 13.84 7.35
C THR A 89 0.17 12.78 7.91
N SER A 90 1.46 12.90 7.60
CA SER A 90 2.50 11.92 7.93
C SER A 90 3.70 12.56 8.61
N LEU A 91 4.39 11.83 9.48
CA LEU A 91 5.63 12.26 10.10
C LEU A 91 6.75 12.31 9.05
N ILE A 92 7.66 13.29 9.15
CA ILE A 92 8.79 13.49 8.20
C ILE A 92 9.87 12.44 8.31
N SER A 93 10.06 11.87 9.49
CA SER A 93 10.98 10.79 9.73
C SER A 93 10.52 10.02 10.95
N SER A 94 10.66 8.70 10.95
CA SER A 94 10.43 7.85 12.12
C SER A 94 11.28 8.22 13.35
N SER A 95 12.33 9.03 13.16
CA SER A 95 13.18 9.53 14.25
C SER A 95 12.84 10.95 14.72
N ALA A 96 11.91 11.62 14.04
CA ALA A 96 11.50 12.98 14.40
C ALA A 96 10.59 12.96 15.64
N ASP A 97 10.64 14.04 16.43
CA ASP A 97 9.74 14.23 17.55
C ASP A 97 8.31 14.42 17.04
N ASN A 98 7.48 13.41 17.26
CA ASN A 98 6.13 13.34 16.76
C ASN A 98 5.17 14.29 17.48
N SER A 99 5.60 14.96 18.57
CA SER A 99 4.80 15.99 19.27
C SER A 99 4.89 17.39 18.65
N ILE A 100 5.82 17.59 17.70
CA ILE A 100 6.06 18.90 17.07
C ILE A 100 5.35 18.97 15.72
N ALA A 101 4.37 19.88 15.60
CA ALA A 101 3.59 20.10 14.37
C ALA A 101 4.44 20.27 13.09
N GLY A 102 5.59 20.94 13.20
CA GLY A 102 6.52 21.16 12.09
C GLY A 102 7.24 19.91 11.58
N ASN A 103 7.20 18.80 12.33
CA ASN A 103 7.73 17.50 11.92
C ASN A 103 6.70 16.68 11.12
N TRP A 104 5.51 17.21 10.90
CA TRP A 104 4.45 16.58 10.12
C TRP A 104 4.31 17.24 8.75
N PHE A 105 3.85 16.46 7.80
CA PHE A 105 3.71 16.86 6.41
C PHE A 105 2.34 16.46 5.90
N SER A 106 1.71 17.35 5.13
CA SER A 106 0.45 17.05 4.45
C SER A 106 0.70 16.64 3.01
N ALA A 107 0.25 15.45 2.65
CA ALA A 107 0.55 14.81 1.38
C ALA A 107 0.13 15.65 0.16
N SER A 108 0.96 15.71 -0.88
CA SER A 108 0.66 16.30 -2.20
C SER A 108 0.25 15.25 -3.23
N THR A 109 0.75 14.04 -3.07
CA THR A 109 0.61 12.91 -4.00
C THR A 109 -0.85 12.52 -4.11
N VAL A 110 -1.40 12.60 -5.32
CA VAL A 110 -2.80 12.23 -5.58
C VAL A 110 -2.97 10.72 -5.43
N PHE A 111 -4.05 10.31 -4.78
CA PHE A 111 -4.47 8.94 -4.60
C PHE A 111 -5.95 8.78 -4.94
N GLY A 112 -6.31 7.64 -5.53
CA GLY A 112 -7.71 7.26 -5.68
C GLY A 112 -8.53 8.25 -6.50
N MET A 113 -9.61 8.76 -5.90
CA MET A 113 -10.57 9.66 -6.54
C MET A 113 -10.18 11.15 -6.50
N GLY A 114 -8.94 11.49 -6.12
CA GLY A 114 -8.43 12.87 -6.14
C GLY A 114 -7.98 13.42 -4.77
N ASP A 115 -8.19 12.66 -3.70
CA ASP A 115 -7.57 12.91 -2.40
C ASP A 115 -6.07 12.66 -2.45
N LYS A 116 -5.34 12.96 -1.37
CA LYS A 116 -3.87 12.90 -1.36
C LYS A 116 -3.34 12.05 -0.22
N GLY A 117 -2.42 11.16 -0.53
CA GLY A 117 -1.78 10.25 0.41
C GLY A 117 -1.05 9.11 -0.29
N THR A 118 -0.42 8.25 0.50
CA THR A 118 0.35 7.08 0.02
C THR A 118 0.05 5.83 0.85
N PRO A 119 -1.23 5.42 1.02
CA PRO A 119 -1.57 4.27 1.84
C PRO A 119 -0.89 3.00 1.32
N GLY A 120 -0.26 2.24 2.21
CA GLY A 120 0.46 1.01 1.88
C GLY A 120 1.84 1.24 1.26
N ALA A 121 2.33 2.48 1.21
CA ALA A 121 3.64 2.85 0.70
C ALA A 121 4.35 3.85 1.63
N LEU A 122 5.61 4.15 1.33
CA LEU A 122 6.37 5.17 2.05
C LEU A 122 5.66 6.54 2.02
N ASN A 123 5.86 7.30 3.09
CA ASN A 123 5.39 8.69 3.17
C ASN A 123 6.10 9.54 2.09
N GLU A 124 5.36 10.43 1.42
CA GLU A 124 5.89 11.28 0.34
C GLU A 124 7.15 12.07 0.75
N ASN A 125 7.22 12.47 2.01
CA ASN A 125 8.24 13.31 2.61
C ASN A 125 9.46 12.53 3.17
N GLU A 126 9.44 11.20 3.15
CA GLU A 126 10.57 10.36 3.57
C GLU A 126 11.66 10.21 2.49
N VAL A 127 11.65 11.09 1.47
CA VAL A 127 12.65 11.15 0.37
C VAL A 127 14.10 11.29 0.88
N GLY A 128 14.30 11.66 2.14
CA GLY A 128 15.61 11.72 2.80
C GLY A 128 16.33 10.38 2.96
N LEU A 129 15.62 9.24 3.02
CA LEU A 129 16.24 7.91 3.00
C LEU A 129 16.35 7.33 1.58
N ALA A 130 15.66 7.93 0.59
CA ALA A 130 15.76 7.57 -0.82
C ALA A 130 16.98 8.20 -1.53
N SER A 131 17.69 9.14 -0.90
CA SER A 131 18.88 9.76 -1.49
C SER A 131 20.21 9.10 -1.09
N GLU A 132 20.28 8.41 0.06
CA GLU A 132 21.40 7.50 0.37
C GLU A 132 21.15 6.05 -0.07
N ASN A 133 19.87 5.67 -0.27
CA ASN A 133 19.50 4.52 -1.08
C ASN A 133 18.96 4.99 -2.43
N ARG A 134 19.86 5.36 -3.36
CA ARG A 134 19.52 5.23 -4.79
C ARG A 134 18.92 3.83 -4.96
N PRO A 135 17.74 3.65 -5.57
CA PRO A 135 17.20 2.32 -5.77
C PRO A 135 18.24 1.50 -6.54
N VAL A 136 18.91 0.56 -5.87
CA VAL A 136 19.64 -0.54 -6.52
C VAL A 136 18.62 -1.63 -6.92
N GLY A 137 17.39 -1.24 -7.24
CA GLY A 137 16.30 -2.14 -7.57
C GLY A 137 14.95 -1.43 -7.56
N PHE A 138 14.41 -1.22 -8.76
CA PHE A 138 12.99 -0.94 -8.98
C PHE A 138 12.16 -2.11 -8.44
N GLN A 139 11.44 -1.96 -7.32
CA GLN A 139 10.60 -3.03 -6.77
C GLN A 139 9.13 -2.85 -7.16
N LEU A 140 8.74 -3.33 -8.35
CA LEU A 140 7.32 -3.64 -8.62
C LEU A 140 6.78 -4.55 -7.52
N ALA A 141 5.56 -4.24 -7.03
CA ALA A 141 4.76 -5.13 -6.20
C ALA A 141 4.57 -6.50 -6.88
N ASP A 142 4.21 -7.51 -6.09
CA ASP A 142 3.98 -8.85 -6.64
C ASP A 142 2.62 -8.94 -7.35
N PRO A 143 2.52 -9.72 -8.44
CA PRO A 143 1.24 -10.05 -9.05
C PRO A 143 0.29 -10.73 -8.08
N TYR A 144 -0.97 -10.31 -8.06
CA TYR A 144 -1.97 -10.83 -7.13
C TYR A 144 -3.34 -11.05 -7.79
N PRO A 145 -4.11 -12.06 -7.36
CA PRO A 145 -3.69 -13.15 -6.48
C PRO A 145 -2.64 -14.04 -7.17
N ASN A 146 -1.78 -14.74 -6.42
CA ASN A 146 -0.87 -15.74 -6.97
C ASN A 146 -0.62 -16.85 -5.93
N PRO A 147 -1.09 -18.09 -6.14
CA PRO A 147 -1.80 -18.59 -7.32
C PRO A 147 -3.13 -17.89 -7.62
N PHE A 148 -3.57 -17.88 -8.88
CA PHE A 148 -4.83 -17.25 -9.31
C PHE A 148 -5.78 -18.21 -10.01
N ASN A 149 -7.08 -17.99 -9.86
CA ASN A 149 -8.12 -18.65 -10.64
C ASN A 149 -8.92 -17.58 -11.42
N GLY A 150 -8.95 -17.69 -12.74
CA GLY A 150 -9.62 -16.73 -13.64
C GLY A 150 -8.75 -15.55 -14.07
N SER A 151 -8.28 -14.71 -13.15
CA SER A 151 -7.49 -13.51 -13.49
C SER A 151 -6.43 -13.16 -12.47
N ILE A 152 -5.38 -12.46 -12.92
CA ILE A 152 -4.31 -11.92 -12.09
C ILE A 152 -4.09 -10.44 -12.42
N ILE A 153 -3.77 -9.66 -11.40
CA ILE A 153 -3.40 -8.25 -11.50
C ILE A 153 -1.88 -8.15 -11.55
N LEU A 154 -1.38 -7.48 -12.58
CA LEU A 154 0.02 -7.17 -12.80
C LEU A 154 0.25 -5.70 -12.45
N PRO A 155 1.02 -5.38 -11.40
CA PRO A 155 1.38 -4.01 -11.10
C PRO A 155 2.37 -3.49 -12.15
N VAL A 156 2.12 -2.28 -12.65
CA VAL A 156 2.98 -1.57 -13.59
C VAL A 156 3.15 -0.11 -13.16
N TRP A 157 4.27 0.51 -13.52
CA TRP A 157 4.42 1.96 -13.44
C TRP A 157 4.36 2.51 -14.85
N MET A 158 3.49 3.48 -15.11
CA MET A 158 3.42 4.16 -16.40
C MET A 158 4.50 5.24 -16.50
N GLY A 159 5.78 4.83 -16.50
CA GLY A 159 6.89 5.71 -16.86
C GLY A 159 7.33 5.38 -18.29
N GLN A 160 6.74 6.03 -19.29
CA GLN A 160 6.99 5.76 -20.72
C GLN A 160 6.64 4.31 -21.16
N GLN A 161 7.08 3.91 -22.37
CA GLN A 161 6.59 2.72 -23.07
C GLN A 161 6.91 1.43 -22.29
N THR A 162 5.88 0.79 -21.73
CA THR A 162 6.02 -0.47 -20.98
C THR A 162 5.52 -1.64 -21.81
N GLU A 163 6.29 -2.71 -21.89
CA GLU A 163 5.95 -3.97 -22.54
C GLU A 163 5.76 -5.07 -21.50
N ILE A 164 4.63 -5.76 -21.57
CA ILE A 164 4.31 -6.89 -20.70
C ILE A 164 4.14 -8.13 -21.54
N GLU A 165 4.77 -9.22 -21.14
CA GLU A 165 4.68 -10.51 -21.82
C GLU A 165 4.51 -11.65 -20.81
N ILE A 166 3.66 -12.61 -21.14
CA ILE A 166 3.49 -13.82 -20.34
C ILE A 166 4.06 -15.01 -21.12
N PHE A 167 4.92 -15.80 -20.48
CA PHE A 167 5.57 -16.96 -21.07
C PHE A 167 5.12 -18.26 -20.40
N ASN A 168 5.00 -19.32 -21.18
CA ASN A 168 4.92 -20.69 -20.66
C ASN A 168 6.31 -21.26 -20.31
N LEU A 169 6.37 -22.47 -19.75
CA LEU A 169 7.63 -23.14 -19.38
C LEU A 169 8.56 -23.47 -20.56
N ARG A 170 8.05 -23.43 -21.80
CA ARG A 170 8.86 -23.57 -23.02
C ARG A 170 9.45 -22.24 -23.50
N GLY A 171 9.24 -21.15 -22.76
CA GLY A 171 9.66 -19.80 -23.15
C GLY A 171 8.83 -19.19 -24.27
N GLN A 172 7.68 -19.78 -24.62
CA GLN A 172 6.80 -19.22 -25.65
C GLN A 172 5.92 -18.14 -25.04
N ALA A 173 5.88 -16.95 -25.66
CA ALA A 173 4.97 -15.88 -25.26
C ALA A 173 3.52 -16.26 -25.59
N VAL A 174 2.68 -16.40 -24.57
CA VAL A 174 1.25 -16.73 -24.69
C VAL A 174 0.35 -15.50 -24.63
N TRP A 175 0.87 -14.37 -24.15
CA TRP A 175 0.16 -13.09 -24.12
C TRP A 175 1.13 -11.92 -24.11
N ARG A 176 0.75 -10.79 -24.72
CA ARG A 176 1.55 -9.56 -24.79
C ARG A 176 0.66 -8.32 -24.76
N THR A 177 1.11 -7.25 -24.11
CA THR A 177 0.54 -5.91 -24.26
C THR A 177 1.60 -4.83 -24.17
N ARG A 178 1.28 -3.63 -24.66
CA ARG A 178 2.10 -2.44 -24.55
C ARG A 178 1.27 -1.30 -23.99
N LEU A 179 1.86 -0.54 -23.07
CA LEU A 179 1.25 0.62 -22.44
C LEU A 179 2.09 1.85 -22.73
N THR A 180 1.40 2.96 -22.99
CA THR A 180 2.00 4.29 -23.19
C THR A 180 1.16 5.29 -22.40
N GLY A 181 1.77 5.98 -21.45
CA GLY A 181 1.10 6.94 -20.57
C GLY A 181 2.09 7.69 -19.68
N ASP A 182 1.60 8.74 -19.02
CA ASP A 182 2.37 9.56 -18.08
C ASP A 182 2.41 8.94 -16.68
N SER A 183 3.40 9.38 -15.90
CA SER A 183 3.95 8.83 -14.65
C SER A 183 2.96 8.56 -13.51
N GLU A 184 2.14 7.52 -13.62
CA GLU A 184 1.30 6.99 -12.53
C GLU A 184 1.38 5.47 -12.43
N GLN A 185 1.29 4.93 -11.21
CA GLN A 185 1.15 3.49 -11.01
C GLN A 185 -0.18 3.02 -11.60
N SER A 186 -0.17 1.87 -12.28
CA SER A 186 -1.37 1.30 -12.87
C SER A 186 -1.38 -0.21 -12.74
N PHE A 187 -2.55 -0.79 -12.91
CA PHE A 187 -2.79 -2.21 -12.77
C PHE A 187 -3.30 -2.79 -14.09
N ILE A 188 -2.71 -3.89 -14.53
CA ILE A 188 -3.20 -4.64 -15.69
C ILE A 188 -3.75 -5.98 -15.26
N THR A 189 -5.01 -6.23 -15.59
CA THR A 189 -5.63 -7.53 -15.36
C THR A 189 -5.37 -8.45 -16.56
N TRP A 190 -4.76 -9.60 -16.30
CA TRP A 190 -4.63 -10.68 -17.27
C TRP A 190 -5.57 -11.83 -16.91
N SER A 191 -6.45 -12.20 -17.85
CA SER A 191 -7.46 -13.25 -17.67
C SER A 191 -7.35 -14.31 -18.78
N PRO A 192 -6.54 -15.37 -18.61
CA PRO A 192 -6.36 -16.41 -19.61
C PRO A 192 -7.66 -17.19 -19.86
N GLN A 193 -8.05 -17.33 -21.12
CA GLN A 193 -9.31 -18.02 -21.51
C GLN A 193 -9.08 -19.47 -21.95
N THR A 194 -7.99 -19.73 -22.68
CA THR A 194 -7.76 -21.00 -23.38
C THR A 194 -6.48 -21.72 -22.94
N LEU A 195 -5.84 -21.25 -21.87
CA LEU A 195 -4.60 -21.82 -21.36
C LEU A 195 -4.87 -22.96 -20.37
N ALA A 196 -3.90 -23.87 -20.26
CA ALA A 196 -3.93 -24.92 -19.24
C ALA A 196 -3.56 -24.33 -17.87
N GLY A 197 -4.09 -24.90 -16.79
CA GLY A 197 -3.59 -24.60 -15.45
C GLY A 197 -2.12 -25.00 -15.34
N GLY A 198 -1.32 -24.20 -14.62
CA GLY A 198 0.10 -24.44 -14.46
C GLY A 198 0.92 -23.18 -14.25
N LEU A 199 2.23 -23.34 -14.44
CA LEU A 199 3.19 -22.28 -14.16
C LEU A 199 3.52 -21.44 -15.39
N TYR A 200 3.55 -20.12 -15.18
CA TYR A 200 3.88 -19.11 -16.18
C TYR A 200 4.87 -18.08 -15.61
N PHE A 201 5.48 -17.32 -16.51
CA PHE A 201 6.35 -16.19 -16.16
C PHE A 201 5.81 -14.90 -16.76
N ALA A 202 5.53 -13.90 -15.93
CA ALA A 202 5.21 -12.55 -16.38
C ALA A 202 6.49 -11.71 -16.43
N ARG A 203 6.80 -11.16 -17.60
CA ARG A 203 7.90 -10.22 -17.79
C ARG A 203 7.32 -8.83 -18.01
N ILE A 204 7.81 -7.86 -17.26
CA ILE A 204 7.44 -6.44 -17.37
C ILE A 204 8.72 -5.67 -17.67
N LYS A 205 8.76 -4.98 -18.80
CA LYS A 205 9.91 -4.23 -19.28
C LYS A 205 9.51 -2.78 -19.51
N SER A 206 10.23 -1.86 -18.89
CA SER A 206 10.22 -0.42 -19.20
C SER A 206 11.60 0.00 -19.73
N ASP A 207 11.77 1.29 -20.05
CA ASP A 207 13.06 1.80 -20.55
C ASP A 207 14.19 1.68 -19.53
N GLU A 208 13.87 1.75 -18.24
CA GLU A 208 14.84 1.72 -17.14
C GLU A 208 14.87 0.38 -16.38
N SER A 209 13.91 -0.52 -16.60
CA SER A 209 13.75 -1.71 -15.77
C SER A 209 13.24 -2.95 -16.51
N LEU A 210 13.64 -4.12 -16.00
CA LEU A 210 13.08 -5.41 -16.40
C LEU A 210 12.83 -6.25 -15.14
N LYS A 211 11.59 -6.70 -14.99
CA LYS A 211 11.14 -7.54 -13.90
C LYS A 211 10.51 -8.81 -14.44
N THR A 212 10.68 -9.92 -13.73
CA THR A 212 10.04 -11.19 -14.07
C THR A 212 9.43 -11.81 -12.82
N PHE A 213 8.18 -12.26 -12.94
CA PHE A 213 7.42 -12.90 -11.87
C PHE A 213 7.05 -14.31 -12.26
N LYS A 214 7.12 -15.21 -11.28
CA LYS A 214 6.58 -16.56 -11.37
C LYS A 214 5.10 -16.52 -10.99
N ILE A 215 4.19 -16.84 -11.90
CA ILE A 215 2.74 -16.81 -11.64
C ILE A 215 2.11 -18.19 -11.87
N THR A 216 1.18 -18.59 -11.00
CA THR A 216 0.57 -19.92 -11.01
C THR A 216 -0.92 -19.81 -11.32
N TYR A 217 -1.34 -20.33 -12.48
CA TYR A 217 -2.74 -20.35 -12.91
C TYR A 217 -3.41 -21.65 -12.45
N LEU A 218 -4.50 -21.52 -11.70
CA LEU A 218 -5.39 -22.60 -11.29
C LEU A 218 -6.64 -22.57 -12.18
N LYS A 219 -7.12 -23.76 -12.55
CA LYS A 219 -8.32 -23.95 -13.35
C LYS A 219 -9.38 -24.67 -12.55
#